data_AF-A0A3P8EH69-F1
#
_entry.id   AF-A0A3P8EH69-F1
#
_cell.length_a   1.000
_cell.length_b   1.000
_cell.length_c   1.000
_cell.angle_alpha   90.00
_cell.angle_beta   90.00
_cell.angle_gamma   90.00
#
_symmetry.space_group_name_H-M   'P 1'
#
loop_
_entity.id
_entity.type
_entity.pdbx_description
1 polymer ?
#
loop_
_entity_poly.entity_id
_entity_poly.type
_entity_poly.pdbx_seq_one_letter_code
_entity_poly.pdbx_strand_id
1 'polypeptide(L)'
;MRLLLSLALCAVISTCVKIRESRDYLKDNRVPPLPKGKNPHGTSQFQYTYLSVCINGTEENLLDIVYEKQCEDKESQVALGRYTNQVNTTGWGILEIETFSGHPYDVQAYAAGVAEGELTRLQIHYHYQNTVQNLCKNHTIFCKRLYKYLTKNLDWMRSQVLTQPPTDLFWRHVNLTFAQMTGVYDAYMKRNLTPEIGFDLSPIMMIQLSGELFDLNKYLNKTPDPQEYPEAGRCSGFVKLAPGNKDMFFAHVAMSSLSWMIRVLKLYKFAFDKNEVPGHTVSFSGYPGQLASADDYTLTSAGLGSIETTIAIFNKELYTDKYIKPEGQVHCWLRSTISNYLTKTAKQWVELFSRYNSGTYNNQWTVLDYKTFKPGKEIPDKDVLWILEQTPGSIEMEDVTWFLKKYSYWPSYNVPFIKEITRVAGFSEKARQFDWYKWGSTPRARIFDRDHHKVQDMDTLTKLMR
;
A
#
# COMPACT_ATOMS: atom_id res chain seq x y z
N MET A 1 55.19 -12.26 18.06
CA MET A 1 53.99 -11.41 17.89
C MET A 1 53.62 -11.37 16.40
N ARG A 2 52.65 -12.18 15.98
CA ARG A 2 52.02 -12.06 14.65
C ARG A 2 50.51 -11.93 14.90
N LEU A 3 49.98 -10.76 14.59
CA LEU A 3 48.55 -10.48 14.61
C LEU A 3 47.87 -11.26 13.48
N LEU A 4 46.86 -12.05 13.82
CA LEU A 4 45.85 -12.56 12.89
C LEU A 4 44.72 -11.52 12.82
N LEU A 5 44.59 -10.85 11.67
CA LEU A 5 43.37 -10.13 11.31
C LEU A 5 42.37 -11.16 10.78
N SER A 6 41.31 -11.41 11.53
CA SER A 6 40.08 -12.02 11.05
C SER A 6 39.27 -10.96 10.30
N LEU A 7 39.32 -11.00 8.97
CA LEU A 7 38.33 -10.32 8.13
C LEU A 7 37.03 -11.11 8.14
N ALA A 8 36.01 -10.59 8.81
CA ALA A 8 34.63 -10.98 8.58
C ALA A 8 34.21 -10.47 7.19
N LEU A 9 34.11 -11.38 6.21
CA LEU A 9 33.47 -11.10 4.93
C LEU A 9 31.95 -11.05 5.17
N CYS A 10 31.39 -9.86 5.34
CA CYS A 10 29.96 -9.64 5.06
C CYS A 10 29.77 -9.73 3.55
N ALA A 11 29.52 -10.94 3.05
CA ALA A 11 29.01 -11.12 1.70
C ALA A 11 27.57 -10.58 1.66
N VAL A 12 27.40 -9.36 1.13
CA VAL A 12 26.09 -8.83 0.76
C VAL A 12 25.65 -9.61 -0.47
N ILE A 13 24.99 -10.75 -0.25
CA ILE A 13 24.44 -11.58 -1.32
C ILE A 13 23.25 -10.83 -1.92
N SER A 14 23.38 -10.52 -3.20
CA SER A 14 22.31 -10.05 -4.07
C SER A 14 21.27 -11.17 -4.20
N THR A 15 20.18 -11.10 -3.42
CA THR A 15 19.03 -12.04 -3.43
C THR A 15 19.36 -13.52 -3.15
N CYS A 16 18.90 -14.06 -2.02
CA CYS A 16 19.04 -15.48 -1.70
C CYS A 16 18.00 -16.35 -2.42
N VAL A 17 16.85 -15.76 -2.76
CA VAL A 17 15.75 -16.42 -3.45
C VAL A 17 15.82 -16.18 -4.96
N LYS A 18 15.61 -17.25 -5.74
CA LYS A 18 15.60 -17.18 -7.21
C LYS A 18 14.45 -16.32 -7.72
N ILE A 19 14.76 -15.37 -8.60
CA ILE A 19 13.76 -14.66 -9.41
C ILE A 19 13.39 -15.53 -10.61
N ARG A 20 12.11 -15.85 -10.79
CA ARG A 20 11.64 -16.74 -11.86
C ARG A 20 11.41 -16.00 -13.18
N GLU A 21 11.41 -16.76 -14.28
CA GLU A 21 11.00 -16.25 -15.59
C GLU A 21 9.51 -15.87 -15.61
N SER A 22 9.15 -14.95 -16.51
CA SER A 22 7.80 -14.39 -16.56
C SER A 22 6.86 -15.44 -17.14
N ARG A 23 5.79 -15.76 -16.42
CA ARG A 23 4.78 -16.72 -16.87
C ARG A 23 3.74 -16.04 -17.76
N ASP A 24 3.32 -16.72 -18.82
CA ASP A 24 2.23 -16.25 -19.68
C ASP A 24 0.91 -16.27 -18.91
N TYR A 25 0.38 -15.07 -18.63
CA TYR A 25 -0.87 -14.88 -17.91
C TYR A 25 -2.06 -15.64 -18.52
N LEU A 26 -2.07 -15.84 -19.84
CA LEU A 26 -3.22 -16.38 -20.55
C LEU A 26 -3.37 -17.90 -20.42
N LYS A 27 -2.33 -18.62 -19.98
CA LYS A 27 -2.34 -20.08 -19.97
C LYS A 27 -2.74 -20.72 -18.64
N ASP A 28 -2.50 -20.08 -17.49
CA ASP A 28 -2.55 -20.77 -16.18
C ASP A 28 -3.32 -20.06 -15.04
N ASN A 29 -4.10 -19.00 -15.30
CA ASN A 29 -4.68 -18.17 -14.22
C ASN A 29 -6.12 -18.50 -13.81
N ARG A 30 -6.43 -19.78 -13.58
CA ARG A 30 -7.70 -20.14 -12.94
C ARG A 30 -7.57 -20.05 -11.43
N VAL A 31 -8.30 -19.12 -10.81
CA VAL A 31 -8.53 -19.14 -9.36
C VAL A 31 -9.25 -20.44 -9.02
N PRO A 32 -8.67 -21.36 -8.21
CA PRO A 32 -9.34 -22.59 -7.86
C PRO A 32 -10.57 -22.27 -7.02
N PRO A 33 -11.71 -22.96 -7.25
CA PRO A 33 -12.88 -22.82 -6.39
C PRO A 33 -12.51 -23.27 -4.98
N LEU A 34 -12.97 -22.52 -3.98
CA LEU A 34 -12.67 -22.87 -2.60
C LEU A 34 -13.43 -24.15 -2.19
N PRO A 35 -12.76 -25.12 -1.56
CA PRO A 35 -13.44 -26.14 -0.78
C PRO A 35 -14.26 -25.46 0.32
N LYS A 36 -15.51 -25.90 0.54
CA LYS A 36 -16.34 -25.40 1.65
C LYS A 36 -15.65 -25.70 2.99
N GLY A 37 -14.97 -24.71 3.56
CA GLY A 37 -14.42 -24.81 4.91
C GLY A 37 -15.53 -24.78 5.95
N LYS A 38 -15.58 -25.79 6.83
CA LYS A 38 -16.30 -25.67 8.10
C LYS A 38 -15.45 -24.78 8.99
N ASN A 39 -15.91 -23.56 9.29
CA ASN A 39 -15.19 -22.62 10.14
C ASN A 39 -15.70 -22.79 11.58
N PRO A 40 -14.95 -23.43 12.50
CA PRO A 40 -15.41 -23.65 13.86
C PRO A 40 -14.94 -22.49 14.75
N HIS A 41 -15.90 -21.93 15.47
CA HIS A 41 -15.67 -20.83 16.37
C HIS A 41 -15.08 -21.33 17.74
N GLY A 42 -13.79 -21.09 18.11
CA GLY A 42 -13.20 -21.30 19.47
C GLY A 42 -12.47 -20.10 20.17
N THR A 43 -12.84 -19.79 21.42
CA THR A 43 -12.83 -18.51 22.20
C THR A 43 -11.49 -17.86 22.63
N SER A 44 -11.25 -16.63 22.15
CA SER A 44 -11.06 -15.40 23.00
C SER A 44 -12.20 -14.44 22.61
N GLN A 45 -12.34 -13.19 23.11
CA GLN A 45 -13.49 -12.33 22.70
C GLN A 45 -13.68 -12.31 21.17
N PHE A 46 -12.57 -12.42 20.43
CA PHE A 46 -12.54 -12.90 19.05
C PHE A 46 -11.59 -14.08 18.88
N GLN A 47 -11.93 -14.98 17.98
CA GLN A 47 -11.25 -16.26 17.85
C GLN A 47 -10.26 -16.15 16.70
N TYR A 48 -8.97 -16.30 17.02
CA TYR A 48 -7.90 -16.17 16.04
C TYR A 48 -7.46 -17.56 15.57
N THR A 49 -7.35 -17.72 14.26
CA THR A 49 -6.57 -18.79 13.65
C THR A 49 -5.11 -18.37 13.64
N TYR A 50 -4.23 -19.23 14.13
CA TYR A 50 -2.79 -19.05 14.09
C TYR A 50 -2.19 -20.03 13.07
N LEU A 51 -1.13 -19.60 12.39
CA LEU A 51 -0.25 -20.51 11.67
C LEU A 51 1.18 -19.98 11.66
N SER A 52 2.14 -20.89 11.69
CA SER A 52 3.56 -20.62 11.51
C SER A 52 4.01 -21.12 10.14
N VAL A 53 4.94 -20.40 9.53
CA VAL A 53 5.64 -20.82 8.30
C VAL A 53 7.06 -21.22 8.69
N CYS A 54 7.40 -22.48 8.45
CA CYS A 54 8.62 -23.11 8.93
C CYS A 54 9.51 -23.54 7.76
N ILE A 55 10.83 -23.49 7.92
CA ILE A 55 11.74 -24.22 7.02
C ILE A 55 11.48 -25.72 7.19
N ASN A 56 11.29 -26.41 6.08
CA ASN A 56 11.06 -27.84 6.06
C ASN A 56 12.32 -28.60 6.52
N GLY A 57 12.16 -29.54 7.45
CA GLY A 57 13.27 -30.29 8.04
C GLY A 57 13.95 -31.31 7.12
N THR A 58 13.39 -31.57 5.93
CA THR A 58 13.93 -32.52 4.94
C THR A 58 14.46 -31.84 3.67
N GLU A 59 13.95 -30.67 3.32
CA GLU A 59 14.42 -29.85 2.20
C GLU A 59 14.54 -28.38 2.64
N GLU A 60 15.76 -27.89 2.87
CA GLU A 60 16.01 -26.53 3.41
C GLU A 60 15.39 -25.38 2.59
N ASN A 61 15.07 -25.62 1.32
CA ASN A 61 14.46 -24.63 0.42
C ASN A 61 12.93 -24.71 0.36
N LEU A 62 12.29 -25.60 1.12
CA LEU A 62 10.84 -25.73 1.16
C LEU A 62 10.30 -25.14 2.46
N LEU A 63 9.14 -24.48 2.39
CA LEU A 63 8.45 -23.99 3.58
C LEU A 63 7.19 -24.84 3.87
N ASP A 64 6.95 -25.12 5.15
CA ASP A 64 5.74 -25.79 5.60
C ASP A 64 4.83 -24.81 6.36
N ILE A 65 3.52 -25.03 6.24
CA ILE A 65 2.52 -24.35 7.06
C ILE A 65 2.16 -25.25 8.23
N VAL A 66 2.44 -24.80 9.45
CA VAL A 66 2.05 -25.47 10.69
C VAL A 66 0.95 -24.66 11.35
N TYR A 67 -0.21 -25.26 11.62
CA TYR A 67 -1.36 -24.61 12.25
C TYR A 67 -1.21 -24.43 13.77
N GLU A 68 -0.04 -23.93 14.17
CA GLU A 68 0.34 -23.68 15.55
C GLU A 68 1.08 -22.34 15.66
N LYS A 69 1.29 -21.87 16.89
CA LYS A 69 2.01 -20.61 17.15
C LYS A 69 3.52 -20.70 16.92
N GLN A 70 4.06 -21.92 16.90
CA GLN A 70 5.48 -22.19 16.81
C GLN A 70 5.70 -23.42 15.93
N CYS A 71 6.84 -23.43 15.23
CA CYS A 71 7.37 -24.61 14.57
C CYS A 71 7.94 -25.58 15.62
N GLU A 72 8.13 -26.86 15.25
CA GLU A 72 8.74 -27.84 16.16
C GLU A 72 10.18 -27.44 16.54
N ASP A 73 10.96 -27.03 15.54
CA ASP A 73 12.23 -26.34 15.75
C ASP A 73 11.99 -24.82 15.70
N LYS A 74 12.42 -24.10 16.74
CA LYS A 74 12.24 -22.66 16.83
C LYS A 74 13.08 -21.91 15.79
N GLU A 75 14.27 -22.41 15.46
CA GLU A 75 15.17 -21.77 14.49
C GLU A 75 14.67 -21.96 13.05
N SER A 76 13.71 -22.86 12.80
CA SER A 76 13.08 -23.02 11.49
C SER A 76 11.90 -22.04 11.28
N GLN A 77 11.44 -21.35 12.32
CA GLN A 77 10.27 -20.49 12.25
C GLN A 77 10.57 -19.18 11.54
N VAL A 78 10.09 -19.03 10.30
CA VAL A 78 10.30 -17.83 9.48
C VAL A 78 9.24 -16.77 9.74
N ALA A 79 7.99 -17.18 9.88
CA ALA A 79 6.86 -16.28 10.10
C ALA A 79 5.77 -16.88 10.99
N LEU A 80 5.01 -16.01 11.66
CA LEU A 80 3.81 -16.31 12.41
C LEU A 80 2.69 -15.38 11.91
N GLY A 81 1.59 -15.97 11.48
CA GLY A 81 0.37 -15.25 11.15
C GLY A 81 -0.73 -15.52 12.16
N ARG A 82 -1.56 -14.51 12.41
CA ARG A 82 -2.85 -14.68 13.07
C ARG A 82 -3.93 -13.88 12.38
N TYR A 83 -5.10 -14.49 12.23
CA TYR A 83 -6.25 -13.85 11.58
C TYR A 83 -7.55 -14.16 12.31
N THR A 84 -8.42 -13.16 12.38
CA THR A 84 -9.81 -13.35 12.79
C THR A 84 -10.74 -12.59 11.84
N ASN A 85 -11.79 -13.27 11.38
CA ASN A 85 -12.81 -12.65 10.54
C ASN A 85 -13.93 -12.06 11.43
N GLN A 86 -13.90 -10.75 11.65
CA GLN A 86 -14.90 -10.02 12.44
C GLN A 86 -15.77 -9.11 11.58
N VAL A 87 -15.92 -9.43 10.28
CA VAL A 87 -16.71 -8.61 9.35
C VAL A 87 -18.17 -8.49 9.80
N ASN A 88 -18.78 -9.56 10.31
CA ASN A 88 -20.19 -9.53 10.74
C ASN A 88 -20.44 -8.73 12.03
N THR A 89 -19.42 -8.55 12.86
CA THR A 89 -19.54 -7.89 14.18
C THR A 89 -18.98 -6.47 14.17
N THR A 90 -17.91 -6.22 13.41
CA THR A 90 -17.17 -4.96 13.38
C THR A 90 -17.03 -4.34 12.00
N GLY A 91 -17.27 -5.11 10.93
CA GLY A 91 -16.96 -4.73 9.55
C GLY A 91 -15.53 -5.05 9.10
N TRP A 92 -14.69 -5.65 9.95
CA TRP A 92 -13.26 -5.89 9.66
C TRP A 92 -12.83 -7.35 9.83
N GLY A 93 -11.99 -7.85 8.91
CA GLY A 93 -11.01 -8.88 9.25
C GLY A 93 -9.80 -8.24 9.95
N ILE A 94 -9.17 -8.94 10.89
CA ILE A 94 -7.97 -8.45 11.58
C ILE A 94 -6.85 -9.45 11.34
N LEU A 95 -5.81 -9.02 10.63
CA LEU A 95 -4.66 -9.83 10.25
C LEU A 95 -3.39 -9.25 10.86
N GLU A 96 -2.60 -10.11 11.48
CA GLU A 96 -1.27 -9.74 11.94
C GLU A 96 -0.26 -10.80 11.50
N ILE A 97 0.83 -10.35 10.88
CA ILE A 97 1.94 -11.20 10.45
C ILE A 97 3.22 -10.68 11.09
N GLU A 98 4.01 -11.59 11.63
CA GLU A 98 5.32 -11.32 12.23
C GLU A 98 6.36 -12.26 11.60
N THR A 99 7.51 -11.75 11.19
CA THR A 99 8.64 -12.56 10.74
C THR A 99 9.74 -12.59 11.79
N PHE A 100 10.61 -13.60 11.73
CA PHE A 100 11.69 -13.77 12.69
C PHE A 100 13.06 -13.61 12.05
N SER A 101 14.01 -13.10 12.84
CA SER A 101 15.41 -12.94 12.44
C SER A 101 16.10 -14.29 12.26
N GLY A 102 17.24 -14.32 11.56
CA GLY A 102 17.96 -15.58 11.27
C GLY A 102 17.70 -16.11 9.86
N HIS A 103 16.74 -15.50 9.15
CA HIS A 103 16.41 -15.84 7.76
C HIS A 103 16.68 -14.66 6.81
N PRO A 104 17.04 -14.93 5.54
CA PRO A 104 17.14 -13.90 4.51
C PRO A 104 15.85 -13.09 4.35
N TYR A 105 15.95 -11.80 4.01
CA TYR A 105 14.79 -10.91 3.96
C TYR A 105 13.75 -11.32 2.91
N ASP A 106 14.19 -11.85 1.77
CA ASP A 106 13.32 -12.35 0.72
C ASP A 106 12.55 -13.61 1.17
N VAL A 107 13.18 -14.50 1.93
CA VAL A 107 12.52 -15.65 2.57
C VAL A 107 11.49 -15.17 3.62
N GLN A 108 11.86 -14.19 4.46
CA GLN A 108 10.92 -13.58 5.41
C GLN A 108 9.72 -12.93 4.69
N ALA A 109 9.96 -12.15 3.65
CA ALA A 109 8.91 -11.51 2.85
C ALA A 109 7.98 -12.55 2.20
N TYR A 110 8.55 -13.57 1.55
CA TYR A 110 7.80 -14.67 0.95
C TYR A 110 6.94 -15.40 2.00
N ALA A 111 7.52 -15.78 3.15
CA ALA A 111 6.81 -16.45 4.23
C ALA A 111 5.69 -15.59 4.84
N ALA A 112 5.90 -14.29 4.99
CA ALA A 112 4.84 -13.37 5.40
C ALA A 112 3.67 -13.37 4.42
N GLY A 113 3.97 -13.41 3.11
CA GLY A 113 2.99 -13.58 2.05
C GLY A 113 2.24 -14.90 2.16
N VAL A 114 2.96 -16.01 2.36
CA VAL A 114 2.37 -17.35 2.54
C VAL A 114 1.37 -17.36 3.69
N ALA A 115 1.75 -16.79 4.84
CA ALA A 115 0.89 -16.73 6.01
C ALA A 115 -0.42 -15.95 5.73
N GLU A 116 -0.34 -14.79 5.06
CA GLU A 116 -1.54 -14.05 4.65
C GLU A 116 -2.39 -14.82 3.63
N GLY A 117 -1.74 -15.35 2.58
CA GLY A 117 -2.41 -16.05 1.49
C GLY A 117 -3.21 -17.25 1.99
N GLU A 118 -2.69 -17.93 3.01
CA GLU A 118 -3.40 -19.03 3.67
C GLU A 118 -4.51 -18.55 4.62
N LEU A 119 -4.19 -17.64 5.55
CA LEU A 119 -5.14 -17.18 6.58
C LEU A 119 -6.35 -16.45 5.99
N THR A 120 -6.15 -15.72 4.90
CA THR A 120 -7.19 -14.87 4.29
C THR A 120 -7.70 -15.41 2.96
N ARG A 121 -7.38 -16.67 2.62
CA ARG A 121 -7.72 -17.30 1.35
C ARG A 121 -9.19 -17.15 0.93
N LEU A 122 -10.11 -17.33 1.88
CA LEU A 122 -11.55 -17.17 1.62
C LEU A 122 -11.91 -15.73 1.27
N GLN A 123 -11.34 -14.76 1.98
CA GLN A 123 -11.61 -13.35 1.80
C GLN A 123 -10.95 -12.81 0.52
N ILE A 124 -9.76 -13.31 0.14
CA ILE A 124 -9.12 -13.03 -1.15
C ILE A 124 -10.04 -13.46 -2.29
N HIS A 125 -10.62 -14.66 -2.22
CA HIS A 125 -11.54 -15.15 -3.24
C HIS A 125 -12.75 -14.24 -3.41
N TYR A 126 -13.44 -13.90 -2.31
CA TYR A 126 -14.60 -13.01 -2.38
C TYR A 126 -14.24 -11.60 -2.85
N HIS A 127 -13.11 -11.06 -2.39
CA HIS A 127 -12.64 -9.75 -2.83
C HIS A 127 -12.37 -9.76 -4.34
N TYR A 128 -11.63 -10.75 -4.84
CA TYR A 128 -11.38 -10.93 -6.28
C TYR A 128 -12.68 -11.04 -7.10
N GLN A 129 -13.66 -11.81 -6.63
CA GLN A 129 -14.96 -11.94 -7.30
C GLN A 129 -15.70 -10.60 -7.40
N ASN A 130 -15.64 -9.81 -6.34
CA ASN A 130 -16.33 -8.53 -6.24
C ASN A 130 -15.66 -7.41 -7.04
N THR A 131 -14.33 -7.45 -7.21
CA THR A 131 -13.56 -6.30 -7.74
C THR A 131 -12.88 -6.59 -9.07
N VAL A 132 -12.21 -7.74 -9.22
CA VAL A 132 -11.33 -8.01 -10.37
C VAL A 132 -11.97 -8.94 -11.40
N GLN A 133 -12.75 -9.94 -10.99
CA GLN A 133 -13.20 -11.03 -11.88
C GLN A 133 -13.91 -10.53 -13.15
N ASN A 134 -14.73 -9.48 -13.02
CA ASN A 134 -15.52 -8.96 -14.14
C ASN A 134 -14.84 -7.80 -14.87
N LEU A 135 -13.62 -7.38 -14.51
CA LEU A 135 -12.91 -6.23 -15.08
C LEU A 135 -12.86 -6.26 -16.62
N CYS A 136 -12.67 -7.45 -17.19
CA CYS A 136 -12.54 -7.65 -18.64
C CYS A 136 -13.83 -8.05 -19.34
N LYS A 137 -14.94 -8.22 -18.60
CA LYS A 137 -16.23 -8.57 -19.20
C LYS A 137 -16.66 -7.43 -20.12
N ASN A 138 -16.92 -7.75 -21.39
CA ASN A 138 -17.23 -6.77 -22.45
C ASN A 138 -16.11 -5.75 -22.76
N HIS A 139 -14.91 -5.90 -22.20
CA HIS A 139 -13.77 -5.00 -22.37
C HIS A 139 -12.49 -5.74 -22.85
N THR A 140 -12.64 -6.83 -23.62
CA THR A 140 -11.52 -7.70 -24.02
C THR A 140 -10.38 -6.96 -24.73
N ILE A 141 -10.69 -5.98 -25.59
CA ILE A 141 -9.66 -5.21 -26.31
C ILE A 141 -8.88 -4.31 -25.34
N PHE A 142 -9.58 -3.67 -24.39
CA PHE A 142 -8.94 -2.90 -23.32
C PHE A 142 -8.01 -3.80 -22.48
N CYS A 143 -8.48 -4.97 -22.04
CA CYS A 143 -7.66 -5.86 -21.25
C CYS A 143 -6.43 -6.40 -21.99
N LYS A 144 -6.52 -6.63 -23.31
CA LYS A 144 -5.33 -6.96 -24.11
C LYS A 144 -4.28 -5.83 -24.05
N ARG A 145 -4.69 -4.57 -24.11
CA ARG A 145 -3.77 -3.42 -23.95
C ARG A 145 -3.23 -3.31 -22.52
N LEU A 146 -4.09 -3.48 -21.52
CA LEU A 146 -3.72 -3.44 -20.11
C LEU A 146 -2.69 -4.52 -19.79
N TYR A 147 -2.95 -5.77 -20.13
CA TYR A 147 -2.01 -6.87 -19.87
C TYR A 147 -0.69 -6.67 -20.60
N LYS A 148 -0.71 -6.19 -21.86
CA LYS A 148 0.53 -5.85 -22.57
C LYS A 148 1.33 -4.75 -21.86
N TYR A 149 0.65 -3.71 -21.36
CA TYR A 149 1.29 -2.63 -20.59
C TYR A 149 1.90 -3.16 -19.29
N LEU A 150 1.11 -3.90 -18.51
CA LEU A 150 1.54 -4.42 -17.21
C LEU A 150 2.66 -5.45 -17.34
N THR A 151 2.62 -6.36 -18.32
CA THR A 151 3.70 -7.32 -18.57
C THR A 151 5.01 -6.59 -18.84
N LYS A 152 5.00 -5.57 -19.72
CA LYS A 152 6.20 -4.75 -19.97
C LYS A 152 6.71 -4.05 -18.70
N ASN A 153 5.80 -3.53 -17.88
CA ASN A 153 6.16 -2.88 -16.62
C ASN A 153 6.79 -3.85 -15.62
N LEU A 154 6.20 -5.04 -15.48
CA LEU A 154 6.72 -6.11 -14.63
C LEU A 154 8.09 -6.61 -15.12
N ASP A 155 8.25 -6.83 -16.43
CA ASP A 155 9.53 -7.24 -17.03
C ASP A 155 10.62 -6.18 -16.82
N TRP A 156 10.26 -4.89 -16.97
CA TRP A 156 11.17 -3.79 -16.70
C TRP A 156 11.56 -3.72 -15.22
N MET A 157 10.61 -3.78 -14.29
CA MET A 157 10.92 -3.79 -12.85
C MET A 157 11.81 -4.98 -12.47
N ARG A 158 11.53 -6.17 -13.02
CA ARG A 158 12.39 -7.35 -12.83
C ARG A 158 13.81 -7.08 -13.33
N SER A 159 13.96 -6.49 -14.51
CA SER A 159 15.28 -6.15 -15.05
C SER A 159 16.03 -5.15 -14.17
N GLN A 160 15.32 -4.18 -13.58
CA GLN A 160 15.93 -3.22 -12.65
C GLN A 160 16.39 -3.92 -11.38
N VAL A 161 15.55 -4.77 -10.78
CA VAL A 161 15.94 -5.56 -9.60
C VAL A 161 17.19 -6.42 -9.85
N LEU A 162 17.30 -7.02 -11.04
CA LEU A 162 18.44 -7.87 -11.40
C LEU A 162 19.74 -7.08 -11.69
N THR A 163 19.64 -5.81 -12.09
CA THR A 163 20.79 -5.03 -12.57
C THR A 163 21.28 -3.99 -11.57
N GLN A 164 20.41 -3.55 -10.67
CA GLN A 164 20.75 -2.55 -9.66
C GLN A 164 21.53 -3.18 -8.50
N PRO A 165 22.48 -2.45 -7.87
CA PRO A 165 23.31 -3.02 -6.82
C PRO A 165 22.45 -3.36 -5.58
N PRO A 166 22.82 -4.38 -4.78
CA PRO A 166 22.10 -4.73 -3.55
C PRO A 166 21.98 -3.60 -2.52
N THR A 167 22.83 -2.58 -2.64
CA THR A 167 22.83 -1.37 -1.81
C THR A 167 21.76 -0.35 -2.23
N ASP A 168 21.15 -0.48 -3.42
CA ASP A 168 19.97 0.32 -3.77
C ASP A 168 18.75 -0.23 -3.00
N LEU A 169 18.49 0.38 -1.85
CA LEU A 169 17.41 -0.02 -0.95
C LEU A 169 16.03 0.02 -1.61
N PHE A 170 15.81 0.92 -2.57
CA PHE A 170 14.53 1.05 -3.28
C PHE A 170 14.28 -0.20 -4.13
N TRP A 171 15.22 -0.57 -4.99
CA TRP A 171 15.08 -1.75 -5.84
C TRP A 171 15.13 -3.05 -5.05
N ARG A 172 15.90 -3.10 -3.96
CA ARG A 172 15.83 -4.23 -3.04
C ARG A 172 14.44 -4.35 -2.39
N HIS A 173 13.80 -3.26 -1.97
CA HIS A 173 12.43 -3.32 -1.45
C HIS A 173 11.36 -3.60 -2.51
N VAL A 174 11.57 -3.19 -3.77
CA VAL A 174 10.75 -3.70 -4.89
C VAL A 174 10.81 -5.23 -4.89
N ASN A 175 12.00 -5.82 -4.85
CA ASN A 175 12.17 -7.27 -4.82
C ASN A 175 11.46 -7.94 -3.63
N LEU A 176 11.62 -7.40 -2.42
CA LEU A 176 10.97 -7.91 -1.20
C LEU A 176 9.44 -7.84 -1.30
N THR A 177 8.89 -6.76 -1.85
CA THR A 177 7.44 -6.60 -2.01
C THR A 177 6.89 -7.64 -2.99
N PHE A 178 7.62 -7.93 -4.08
CA PHE A 178 7.25 -9.00 -5.01
C PHE A 178 7.44 -10.40 -4.42
N ALA A 179 8.42 -10.61 -3.53
CA ALA A 179 8.56 -11.87 -2.78
C ALA A 179 7.32 -12.11 -1.91
N GLN A 180 6.89 -11.10 -1.15
CA GLN A 180 5.65 -11.17 -0.36
C GLN A 180 4.43 -11.45 -1.23
N MET A 181 4.26 -10.73 -2.34
CA MET A 181 3.13 -10.95 -3.24
C MET A 181 3.13 -12.35 -3.86
N THR A 182 4.32 -12.89 -4.16
CA THR A 182 4.47 -14.26 -4.68
C THR A 182 4.05 -15.28 -3.62
N GLY A 183 4.47 -15.11 -2.36
CA GLY A 183 4.04 -15.95 -1.26
C GLY A 183 2.53 -15.95 -1.04
N VAL A 184 1.87 -14.77 -1.12
CA VAL A 184 0.39 -14.67 -1.05
C VAL A 184 -0.24 -15.51 -2.16
N TYR A 185 0.25 -15.36 -3.38
CA TYR A 185 -0.31 -16.05 -4.53
C TYR A 185 -0.07 -17.56 -4.49
N ASP A 186 1.13 -18.01 -4.13
CA ASP A 186 1.46 -19.45 -4.10
C ASP A 186 0.68 -20.18 -3.00
N ALA A 187 0.54 -19.58 -1.81
CA ALA A 187 -0.29 -20.13 -0.74
C ALA A 187 -1.78 -20.14 -1.11
N TYR A 188 -2.28 -19.05 -1.69
CA TYR A 188 -3.65 -18.96 -2.19
C TYR A 188 -3.97 -20.08 -3.20
N MET A 189 -3.02 -20.34 -4.11
CA MET A 189 -3.12 -21.35 -5.17
C MET A 189 -2.79 -22.77 -4.70
N LYS A 190 -2.38 -22.98 -3.44
CA LYS A 190 -1.95 -24.27 -2.89
C LYS A 190 -0.81 -24.92 -3.68
N ARG A 191 0.18 -24.11 -4.07
CA ARG A 191 1.41 -24.58 -4.72
C ARG A 191 2.41 -25.09 -3.69
N ASN A 192 3.47 -25.75 -4.17
CA ASN A 192 4.65 -26.01 -3.37
C ASN A 192 5.26 -24.67 -2.93
N LEU A 193 5.57 -24.56 -1.64
CA LEU A 193 6.01 -23.31 -1.02
C LEU A 193 7.54 -23.21 -1.00
N THR A 194 8.15 -23.43 -2.16
CA THR A 194 9.58 -23.15 -2.37
C THR A 194 9.70 -21.65 -2.62
N PRO A 195 10.44 -20.89 -1.81
CA PRO A 195 10.61 -19.46 -2.04
C PRO A 195 11.12 -19.20 -3.46
N GLU A 196 10.34 -18.44 -4.21
CA GLU A 196 10.69 -17.88 -5.51
C GLU A 196 10.03 -16.51 -5.66
N ILE A 197 10.61 -15.62 -6.48
CA ILE A 197 10.09 -14.28 -6.69
C ILE A 197 9.57 -14.15 -8.11
N GLY A 198 8.26 -13.94 -8.24
CA GLY A 198 7.57 -13.77 -9.51
C GLY A 198 7.20 -12.32 -9.80
N PHE A 199 7.65 -11.82 -10.95
CA PHE A 199 7.16 -10.57 -11.56
C PHE A 199 6.12 -10.90 -12.62
N ASP A 200 5.04 -11.55 -12.17
CA ASP A 200 4.02 -12.10 -13.06
C ASP A 200 2.71 -11.36 -12.92
N LEU A 201 1.95 -11.33 -14.02
CA LEU A 201 0.53 -11.07 -13.90
C LEU A 201 -0.11 -12.23 -13.15
N SER A 202 -0.85 -11.90 -12.10
CA SER A 202 -1.59 -12.85 -11.29
C SER A 202 -2.88 -12.19 -10.78
N PRO A 203 -3.89 -12.96 -10.35
CA PRO A 203 -5.04 -12.41 -9.65
C PRO A 203 -4.67 -11.49 -8.48
N ILE A 204 -3.61 -11.83 -7.72
CA ILE A 204 -3.13 -11.00 -6.60
C ILE A 204 -2.51 -9.70 -7.09
N MET A 205 -1.70 -9.73 -8.16
CA MET A 205 -1.16 -8.52 -8.78
C MET A 205 -2.30 -7.59 -9.26
N MET A 206 -3.35 -8.16 -9.86
CA MET A 206 -4.52 -7.39 -10.32
C MET A 206 -5.28 -6.72 -9.16
N ILE A 207 -5.31 -7.31 -7.96
CA ILE A 207 -5.89 -6.68 -6.75
C ILE A 207 -5.11 -5.41 -6.37
N GLN A 208 -3.78 -5.39 -6.55
CA GLN A 208 -2.97 -4.22 -6.19
C GLN A 208 -3.29 -2.98 -7.04
N LEU A 209 -3.84 -3.16 -8.24
CA LEU A 209 -4.01 -2.12 -9.26
C LEU A 209 -5.23 -1.22 -9.06
N SER A 210 -5.98 -1.40 -7.96
CA SER A 210 -7.23 -0.68 -7.65
C SER A 210 -7.24 0.79 -8.07
N GLY A 211 -6.32 1.60 -7.52
CA GLY A 211 -6.22 3.02 -7.86
C GLY A 211 -5.49 3.33 -9.16
N GLU A 212 -4.58 2.46 -9.62
CA GLU A 212 -3.89 2.61 -10.91
C GLU A 212 -4.90 2.61 -12.07
N LEU A 213 -5.96 1.79 -11.94
CA LEU A 213 -7.01 1.66 -12.94
C LEU A 213 -7.80 2.95 -13.17
N PHE A 214 -7.83 3.91 -12.23
CA PHE A 214 -8.47 5.22 -12.46
C PHE A 214 -7.84 5.98 -13.64
N ASP A 215 -6.53 5.86 -13.80
CA ASP A 215 -5.76 6.54 -14.83
C ASP A 215 -5.48 5.63 -16.03
N LEU A 216 -5.16 4.35 -15.80
CA LEU A 216 -4.93 3.38 -16.86
C LEU A 216 -6.19 3.13 -17.70
N ASN A 217 -7.40 3.20 -17.11
CA ASN A 217 -8.65 3.10 -17.88
C ASN A 217 -8.76 4.23 -18.91
N LYS A 218 -8.35 5.45 -18.56
CA LYS A 218 -8.39 6.61 -19.46
C LYS A 218 -7.28 6.53 -20.50
N TYR A 219 -6.05 6.28 -20.08
CA TYR A 219 -4.88 6.14 -20.96
C TYR A 219 -5.05 5.03 -22.00
N LEU A 220 -5.59 3.87 -21.60
CA LEU A 220 -5.80 2.74 -22.49
C LEU A 220 -7.16 2.77 -23.20
N ASN A 221 -7.87 3.90 -23.17
CA ASN A 221 -9.16 4.10 -23.84
C ASN A 221 -10.17 2.97 -23.54
N LYS A 222 -10.39 2.67 -22.25
CA LYS A 222 -11.48 1.78 -21.82
C LYS A 222 -12.81 2.45 -22.20
N THR A 223 -13.70 1.70 -22.84
CA THR A 223 -15.06 2.17 -23.08
C THR A 223 -15.74 2.43 -21.72
N PRO A 224 -16.43 3.58 -21.52
CA PRO A 224 -17.07 3.87 -20.24
C PRO A 224 -18.06 2.78 -19.83
N ASP A 225 -17.99 2.36 -18.58
CA ASP A 225 -19.00 1.50 -17.96
C ASP A 225 -20.00 2.40 -17.22
N PRO A 226 -21.32 2.34 -17.50
CA PRO A 226 -22.32 3.11 -16.77
C PRO A 226 -22.34 2.86 -15.25
N GLN A 227 -21.78 1.74 -14.80
CA GLN A 227 -21.65 1.41 -13.37
C GLN A 227 -20.42 2.05 -12.72
N GLU A 228 -19.48 2.57 -13.51
CA GLU A 228 -18.28 3.26 -13.03
C GLU A 228 -18.53 4.77 -12.90
N TYR A 229 -18.07 5.35 -11.80
CA TYR A 229 -18.12 6.79 -11.63
C TYR A 229 -17.07 7.48 -12.54
N PRO A 230 -17.40 8.59 -13.21
CA PRO A 230 -16.51 9.20 -14.20
C PRO A 230 -15.29 9.91 -13.60
N GLU A 231 -15.32 10.27 -12.32
CA GLU A 231 -14.23 10.95 -11.61
C GLU A 231 -13.55 10.02 -10.60
N ALA A 232 -12.24 10.22 -10.39
CA ALA A 232 -11.42 9.37 -9.54
C ALA A 232 -11.54 9.77 -8.06
N GLY A 233 -11.82 8.78 -7.19
CA GLY A 233 -11.81 8.87 -5.72
C GLY A 233 -12.75 9.91 -5.09
N ARG A 234 -13.10 9.73 -3.81
CA ARG A 234 -13.83 10.74 -3.02
C ARG A 234 -13.38 10.82 -1.56
N CYS A 235 -12.17 10.36 -1.28
CA CYS A 235 -11.67 10.25 0.08
C CYS A 235 -11.61 11.59 0.82
N SER A 236 -11.62 11.56 2.15
CA SER A 236 -11.42 12.77 2.98
C SER A 236 -10.36 12.48 4.03
N GLY A 237 -9.31 13.30 4.06
CA GLY A 237 -8.20 13.22 5.00
C GLY A 237 -8.20 14.40 5.97
N PHE A 238 -7.70 14.20 7.18
CA PHE A 238 -7.72 15.20 8.23
C PHE A 238 -6.58 15.02 9.23
N VAL A 239 -5.83 16.09 9.50
CA VAL A 239 -4.84 16.18 10.58
C VAL A 239 -5.25 17.30 11.51
N LYS A 240 -5.24 17.09 12.83
CA LYS A 240 -5.77 18.06 13.80
C LYS A 240 -4.95 18.09 15.09
N LEU A 241 -4.46 19.27 15.43
CA LEU A 241 -3.98 19.57 16.77
C LEU A 241 -5.17 19.75 17.72
N ALA A 242 -5.25 18.93 18.75
CA ALA A 242 -6.26 19.07 19.80
C ALA A 242 -6.06 20.39 20.59
N PRO A 243 -7.10 20.91 21.27
CA PRO A 243 -6.99 22.11 22.08
C PRO A 243 -5.80 22.08 23.06
N GLY A 244 -4.97 23.12 23.03
CA GLY A 244 -3.75 23.21 23.85
C GLY A 244 -2.64 22.23 23.43
N ASN A 245 -2.66 21.73 22.20
CA ASN A 245 -1.72 20.75 21.64
C ASN A 245 -1.62 19.48 22.51
N LYS A 246 -2.72 19.09 23.18
CA LYS A 246 -2.73 17.92 24.06
C LYS A 246 -2.57 16.60 23.29
N ASP A 247 -2.97 16.60 22.02
CA ASP A 247 -2.89 15.44 21.13
C ASP A 247 -2.81 15.88 19.65
N MET A 248 -2.45 14.94 18.77
CA MET A 248 -2.38 15.08 17.32
C MET A 248 -3.22 14.00 16.65
N PHE A 249 -4.42 14.37 16.20
CA PHE A 249 -5.33 13.46 15.52
C PHE A 249 -5.01 13.36 14.03
N PHE A 250 -5.18 12.14 13.50
CA PHE A 250 -4.94 11.80 12.11
C PHE A 250 -6.07 10.86 11.67
N ALA A 251 -6.80 11.24 10.62
CA ALA A 251 -7.99 10.50 10.20
C ALA A 251 -8.13 10.50 8.68
N HIS A 252 -8.78 9.44 8.20
CA HIS A 252 -9.05 9.23 6.79
C HIS A 252 -10.38 8.50 6.60
N VAL A 253 -11.12 8.90 5.56
CA VAL A 253 -12.38 8.28 5.16
C VAL A 253 -12.27 7.92 3.69
N ALA A 254 -12.04 6.63 3.44
CA ALA A 254 -12.06 6.08 2.09
C ALA A 254 -13.49 6.06 1.55
N MET A 255 -13.65 6.44 0.28
CA MET A 255 -14.94 6.40 -0.42
C MET A 255 -14.77 5.67 -1.75
N SER A 256 -15.39 4.50 -1.86
CA SER A 256 -15.35 3.63 -3.03
C SER A 256 -16.71 2.91 -3.21
N SER A 257 -16.81 2.06 -4.23
CA SER A 257 -17.97 1.19 -4.43
C SER A 257 -18.15 0.24 -3.23
N LEU A 258 -19.40 -0.05 -2.88
CA LEU A 258 -19.76 -1.00 -1.81
C LEU A 258 -19.19 -2.41 -2.06
N SER A 259 -18.93 -2.77 -3.33
CA SER A 259 -18.30 -4.06 -3.68
C SER A 259 -16.91 -4.25 -3.07
N TRP A 260 -16.23 -3.17 -2.68
CA TRP A 260 -14.92 -3.20 -2.04
C TRP A 260 -14.98 -3.48 -0.53
N MET A 261 -16.15 -3.47 0.11
CA MET A 261 -16.28 -3.48 1.58
C MET A 261 -15.93 -4.81 2.30
N ILE A 262 -15.13 -5.68 1.67
CA ILE A 262 -14.46 -6.78 2.37
C ILE A 262 -13.15 -6.22 2.90
N ARG A 263 -13.17 -5.73 4.16
CA ARG A 263 -12.06 -4.99 4.76
C ARG A 263 -11.18 -5.88 5.62
N VAL A 264 -9.87 -5.61 5.61
CA VAL A 264 -8.91 -6.24 6.53
C VAL A 264 -8.02 -5.15 7.12
N LEU A 265 -8.02 -5.02 8.44
CA LEU A 265 -7.02 -4.25 9.17
C LEU A 265 -5.77 -5.10 9.30
N LYS A 266 -4.62 -4.57 8.86
CA LYS A 266 -3.37 -5.33 8.76
C LYS A 266 -2.29 -4.73 9.65
N LEU A 267 -1.52 -5.61 10.28
CA LEU A 267 -0.27 -5.30 10.96
C LEU A 267 0.81 -6.27 10.44
N TYR A 268 1.84 -5.74 9.80
CA TYR A 268 3.03 -6.52 9.46
C TYR A 268 4.19 -6.08 10.33
N LYS A 269 4.90 -7.06 10.91
CA LYS A 269 6.12 -6.86 11.71
C LYS A 269 7.25 -7.68 11.09
N PHE A 270 8.04 -7.03 10.26
CA PHE A 270 9.21 -7.68 9.69
C PHE A 270 10.40 -7.59 10.66
N ALA A 271 11.15 -8.68 10.77
CA ALA A 271 12.43 -8.75 11.47
C ALA A 271 13.62 -8.26 10.62
N PHE A 272 13.36 -7.35 9.67
CA PHE A 272 14.42 -6.64 8.95
C PHE A 272 15.21 -5.75 9.93
N ASP A 273 16.46 -5.45 9.59
CA ASP A 273 17.28 -4.52 10.36
C ASP A 273 16.60 -3.14 10.40
N LYS A 274 16.24 -2.69 11.60
CA LYS A 274 15.52 -1.44 11.86
C LYS A 274 16.28 -0.16 11.45
N ASN A 275 17.61 -0.21 11.34
CA ASN A 275 18.39 0.93 10.89
C ASN A 275 18.27 1.12 9.38
N GLU A 276 18.19 0.00 8.67
CA GLU A 276 18.04 -0.12 7.22
C GLU A 276 16.58 0.03 6.76
N VAL A 277 15.65 -0.55 7.52
CA VAL A 277 14.19 -0.52 7.29
C VAL A 277 13.49 0.07 8.52
N PRO A 278 13.49 1.41 8.68
CA PRO A 278 12.90 2.06 9.86
C PRO A 278 11.40 1.78 10.03
N GLY A 279 10.68 1.60 8.92
CA GLY A 279 9.27 1.22 8.88
C GLY A 279 9.04 -0.28 8.92
N HIS A 280 9.95 -1.10 9.47
CA HIS A 280 9.83 -2.57 9.50
C HIS A 280 8.54 -3.09 10.14
N THR A 281 7.84 -2.28 10.95
CA THR A 281 6.45 -2.53 11.36
C THR A 281 5.51 -1.53 10.72
N VAL A 282 4.46 -2.01 10.05
CA VAL A 282 3.42 -1.17 9.44
C VAL A 282 2.03 -1.65 9.83
N SER A 283 1.14 -0.71 10.14
CA SER A 283 -0.28 -0.96 10.36
C SER A 283 -1.10 -0.12 9.39
N PHE A 284 -2.07 -0.73 8.71
CA PHE A 284 -2.89 -0.03 7.73
C PHE A 284 -4.27 -0.65 7.56
N SER A 285 -5.25 0.18 7.19
CA SER A 285 -6.54 -0.31 6.70
C SER A 285 -6.36 -0.83 5.28
N GLY A 286 -6.91 -1.99 4.94
CA GLY A 286 -6.76 -2.52 3.59
C GLY A 286 -7.79 -3.58 3.23
N TYR A 287 -7.38 -4.44 2.30
CA TYR A 287 -8.23 -5.43 1.67
C TYR A 287 -7.51 -6.79 1.58
N PRO A 288 -8.24 -7.92 1.50
CA PRO A 288 -7.64 -9.25 1.40
C PRO A 288 -6.68 -9.37 0.21
N GLY A 289 -5.46 -9.84 0.45
CA GLY A 289 -4.44 -10.03 -0.59
C GLY A 289 -3.80 -8.74 -1.11
N GLN A 290 -4.22 -7.56 -0.64
CA GLN A 290 -3.65 -6.28 -1.02
C GLN A 290 -2.53 -5.85 -0.07
N LEU A 291 -1.33 -5.61 -0.59
CA LEU A 291 -0.14 -5.32 0.23
C LEU A 291 0.04 -3.83 0.58
N ALA A 292 -0.70 -2.96 -0.12
CA ALA A 292 -0.84 -1.55 0.20
C ALA A 292 -2.27 -1.27 0.73
N SER A 293 -2.48 -0.10 1.33
CA SER A 293 -3.76 0.27 1.93
C SER A 293 -4.86 0.48 0.88
N ALA A 294 -4.55 1.26 -0.17
CA ALA A 294 -5.46 1.77 -1.20
C ALA A 294 -6.67 2.56 -0.70
N ASP A 295 -6.76 2.80 0.61
CA ASP A 295 -7.65 3.82 1.14
C ASP A 295 -7.13 5.23 0.81
N ASP A 296 -5.89 5.64 1.12
CA ASP A 296 -4.84 5.03 1.96
C ASP A 296 -4.81 5.58 3.41
N TYR A 297 -4.52 4.71 4.40
CA TYR A 297 -4.16 5.09 5.78
C TYR A 297 -3.13 4.12 6.34
N THR A 298 -1.91 4.59 6.61
CA THR A 298 -0.79 3.78 7.12
C THR A 298 -0.08 4.45 8.29
N LEU A 299 0.29 3.66 9.30
CA LEU A 299 1.18 4.03 10.40
C LEU A 299 2.42 3.12 10.39
N THR A 300 3.59 3.67 10.68
CA THR A 300 4.86 2.92 10.64
C THR A 300 5.66 3.01 11.93
N SER A 301 6.52 2.03 12.22
CA SER A 301 7.48 2.05 13.34
C SER A 301 8.48 3.19 13.27
N ALA A 302 8.63 3.83 12.10
CA ALA A 302 9.42 5.04 11.95
C ALA A 302 8.74 6.27 12.57
N GLY A 303 7.54 6.12 13.14
CA GLY A 303 6.75 7.21 13.71
C GLY A 303 6.15 8.11 12.64
N LEU A 304 5.85 7.57 11.46
CA LEU A 304 5.19 8.29 10.36
C LEU A 304 3.75 7.81 10.21
N GLY A 305 2.85 8.75 9.91
CA GLY A 305 1.51 8.48 9.42
C GLY A 305 1.35 9.01 7.99
N SER A 306 0.79 8.21 7.09
CA SER A 306 0.55 8.60 5.70
C SER A 306 -0.90 8.31 5.29
N ILE A 307 -1.54 9.30 4.66
CA ILE A 307 -2.87 9.21 4.05
C ILE A 307 -2.84 9.85 2.67
N GLU A 308 -3.82 9.53 1.84
CA GLU A 308 -4.00 10.20 0.56
C GLU A 308 -5.46 10.57 0.29
N THR A 309 -5.68 11.58 -0.56
CA THR A 309 -6.95 11.68 -1.27
C THR A 309 -6.71 11.87 -2.78
N THR A 310 -7.41 11.08 -3.58
CA THR A 310 -7.19 11.02 -5.03
C THR A 310 -7.55 12.33 -5.72
N ILE A 311 -6.68 12.83 -6.58
CA ILE A 311 -6.88 14.02 -7.40
C ILE A 311 -7.38 13.59 -8.79
N ALA A 312 -8.52 14.14 -9.20
CA ALA A 312 -9.01 13.94 -10.57
C ALA A 312 -8.12 14.67 -11.60
N ILE A 313 -7.68 13.99 -12.65
CA ILE A 313 -6.99 14.64 -13.77
C ILE A 313 -8.02 15.02 -14.85
N PHE A 314 -8.32 16.31 -14.97
CA PHE A 314 -9.22 16.85 -15.99
C PHE A 314 -8.50 17.17 -17.30
N ASN A 315 -7.21 17.47 -17.23
CA ASN A 315 -6.39 17.67 -18.42
C ASN A 315 -6.09 16.33 -19.10
N LYS A 316 -6.92 15.96 -20.08
CA LYS A 316 -6.80 14.69 -20.81
C LYS A 316 -5.55 14.59 -21.69
N GLU A 317 -4.89 15.70 -22.02
CA GLU A 317 -3.64 15.71 -22.80
C GLU A 317 -2.48 15.04 -22.06
N LEU A 318 -2.61 14.84 -20.75
CA LEU A 318 -1.65 14.13 -19.92
C LEU A 318 -1.70 12.60 -20.11
N TYR A 319 -2.80 12.05 -20.65
CA TYR A 319 -2.96 10.61 -20.88
C TYR A 319 -2.34 10.19 -22.22
N THR A 320 -1.02 10.29 -22.33
CA THR A 320 -0.26 9.92 -23.52
C THR A 320 1.00 9.14 -23.16
N ASP A 321 1.58 8.46 -24.16
CA ASP A 321 2.85 7.72 -24.03
C ASP A 321 4.03 8.62 -23.65
N LYS A 322 3.88 9.95 -23.67
CA LYS A 322 4.88 10.88 -23.16
C LYS A 322 5.00 10.81 -21.64
N TYR A 323 3.88 10.66 -20.94
CA TYR A 323 3.79 10.81 -19.48
C TYR A 323 3.43 9.51 -18.75
N ILE A 324 2.78 8.55 -19.41
CA ILE A 324 2.46 7.23 -18.86
C ILE A 324 3.10 6.19 -19.76
N LYS A 325 4.00 5.37 -19.19
CA LYS A 325 4.86 4.41 -19.87
C LYS A 325 4.99 3.15 -19.01
N PRO A 326 5.12 1.96 -19.63
CA PRO A 326 5.38 0.76 -18.86
C PRO A 326 6.82 0.71 -18.34
N GLU A 327 7.77 1.36 -18.99
CA GLU A 327 9.20 1.33 -18.62
C GLU A 327 9.63 2.68 -18.04
N GLY A 328 10.53 2.65 -17.05
CA GLY A 328 11.00 3.85 -16.34
C GLY A 328 10.05 4.32 -15.23
N GLN A 329 8.96 3.60 -14.96
CA GLN A 329 7.89 4.03 -14.05
C GLN A 329 7.44 2.91 -13.12
N VAL A 330 7.20 3.26 -11.85
CA VAL A 330 6.73 2.33 -10.81
C VAL A 330 5.35 2.77 -10.34
N HIS A 331 4.39 1.86 -10.27
CA HIS A 331 3.02 2.15 -9.83
C HIS A 331 2.96 2.71 -8.39
N CYS A 332 1.95 3.54 -8.12
CA CYS A 332 1.76 4.25 -6.86
C CYS A 332 1.75 3.32 -5.64
N TRP A 333 1.02 2.20 -5.71
CA TRP A 333 0.91 1.25 -4.59
C TRP A 333 2.29 0.73 -4.12
N LEU A 334 3.22 0.52 -5.06
CA LEU A 334 4.55 0.03 -4.76
C LEU A 334 5.44 1.16 -4.23
N ARG A 335 5.35 2.36 -4.82
CA ARG A 335 6.09 3.54 -4.35
C ARG A 335 5.67 3.96 -2.94
N SER A 336 4.38 3.92 -2.61
CA SER A 336 3.88 4.23 -1.26
C SER A 336 4.33 3.18 -0.25
N THR A 337 4.23 1.89 -0.60
CA THR A 337 4.72 0.77 0.22
C THR A 337 6.21 0.93 0.55
N ILE A 338 7.06 1.16 -0.45
CA ILE A 338 8.51 1.34 -0.26
C ILE A 338 8.82 2.56 0.60
N SER A 339 8.09 3.66 0.38
CA SER A 339 8.27 4.90 1.15
C SER A 339 7.91 4.71 2.63
N ASN A 340 6.85 3.95 2.92
CA ASN A 340 6.47 3.59 4.28
C ASN A 340 7.55 2.75 4.99
N TYR A 341 8.22 1.83 4.30
CA TYR A 341 9.26 0.99 4.89
C TYR A 341 10.61 1.70 5.09
N LEU A 342 11.03 2.53 4.14
CA LEU A 342 12.42 2.99 4.07
C LEU A 342 12.70 4.36 4.69
N THR A 343 11.69 5.14 5.06
CA THR A 343 11.88 6.56 5.42
C THR A 343 11.71 6.83 6.91
N LYS A 344 12.43 7.86 7.41
CA LYS A 344 12.42 8.25 8.84
C LYS A 344 11.74 9.60 9.08
N THR A 345 11.50 10.40 8.05
CA THR A 345 10.91 11.73 8.14
C THR A 345 9.86 11.92 7.06
N ALA A 346 8.89 12.81 7.29
CA ALA A 346 7.85 13.13 6.31
C ALA A 346 8.43 13.65 4.98
N LYS A 347 9.50 14.47 5.05
CA LYS A 347 10.23 14.95 3.86
C LYS A 347 10.85 13.81 3.05
N GLN A 348 11.58 12.90 3.71
CA GLN A 348 12.17 11.75 3.04
C GLN A 348 11.10 10.87 2.38
N TRP A 349 9.92 10.74 3.00
CA TRP A 349 8.79 10.00 2.43
C TRP A 349 8.37 10.58 1.07
N VAL A 350 8.10 11.89 1.01
CA VAL A 350 7.67 12.54 -0.25
C VAL A 350 8.77 12.54 -1.30
N GLU A 351 10.04 12.72 -0.90
CA GLU A 351 11.19 12.61 -1.80
C GLU A 351 11.33 11.21 -2.38
N LEU A 352 11.23 10.16 -1.56
CA LEU A 352 11.39 8.78 -2.04
C LEU A 352 10.21 8.34 -2.92
N PHE A 353 8.98 8.72 -2.55
CA PHE A 353 7.77 8.44 -3.33
C PHE A 353 7.82 9.07 -4.73
N SER A 354 8.53 10.19 -4.88
CA SER A 354 8.64 10.92 -6.16
C SER A 354 9.43 10.17 -7.24
N ARG A 355 10.28 9.21 -6.86
CA ARG A 355 11.07 8.42 -7.81
C ARG A 355 10.15 7.61 -8.72
N TYR A 356 10.48 7.58 -10.01
CA TYR A 356 9.78 6.76 -11.01
C TYR A 356 8.27 7.01 -11.10
N ASN A 357 7.83 8.27 -10.94
CA ASN A 357 6.42 8.66 -11.08
C ASN A 357 5.76 8.00 -12.30
N SER A 358 4.69 7.23 -12.06
CA SER A 358 3.91 6.55 -13.10
C SER A 358 2.81 7.41 -13.72
N GLY A 359 2.42 8.50 -13.06
CA GLY A 359 1.24 9.27 -13.49
C GLY A 359 -0.07 8.53 -13.32
N THR A 360 -0.09 7.52 -12.46
CA THR A 360 -1.25 6.67 -12.18
C THR A 360 -1.52 6.64 -10.68
N TYR A 361 -2.80 6.52 -10.33
CA TYR A 361 -3.32 6.76 -8.98
C TYR A 361 -2.84 8.12 -8.43
N ASN A 362 -3.21 9.18 -9.16
CA ASN A 362 -2.75 10.53 -8.89
C ASN A 362 -3.41 11.10 -7.64
N ASN A 363 -2.63 11.31 -6.58
CA ASN A 363 -3.15 11.64 -5.25
C ASN A 363 -2.48 12.88 -4.64
N GLN A 364 -3.15 13.50 -3.66
CA GLN A 364 -2.48 14.30 -2.63
C GLN A 364 -2.14 13.36 -1.47
N TRP A 365 -0.86 13.06 -1.29
CA TRP A 365 -0.34 12.41 -0.10
C TRP A 365 -0.12 13.43 1.01
N THR A 366 -0.50 13.08 2.24
CA THR A 366 -0.26 13.84 3.46
C THR A 366 0.52 12.95 4.42
N VAL A 367 1.72 13.38 4.80
CA VAL A 367 2.65 12.61 5.64
C VAL A 367 2.98 13.38 6.90
N LEU A 368 2.57 12.83 8.05
CA LEU A 368 2.78 13.37 9.38
C LEU A 368 3.96 12.67 10.05
N ASP A 369 4.89 13.45 10.61
CA ASP A 369 5.95 12.93 11.47
C ASP A 369 5.56 13.09 12.95
N TYR A 370 5.01 12.03 13.55
CA TYR A 370 4.62 12.01 14.95
C TYR A 370 5.78 12.23 15.92
N LYS A 371 7.02 11.91 15.53
CA LYS A 371 8.20 12.07 16.41
C LYS A 371 8.49 13.53 16.73
N THR A 372 8.01 14.44 15.89
CA THR A 372 8.16 15.89 16.07
C THR A 372 7.16 16.47 17.06
N PHE A 373 6.06 15.77 17.35
CA PHE A 373 5.01 16.21 18.25
C PHE A 373 5.32 15.85 19.70
N LYS A 374 5.14 16.83 20.61
CA LYS A 374 5.24 16.64 22.06
C LYS A 374 3.97 17.19 22.72
N PRO A 375 3.16 16.35 23.41
CA PRO A 375 1.92 16.79 24.04
C PRO A 375 2.11 18.04 24.93
N GLY A 376 1.23 19.01 24.76
CA GLY A 376 1.21 20.27 25.50
C GLY A 376 2.33 21.27 25.12
N LYS A 377 3.12 20.99 24.08
CA LYS A 377 4.15 21.90 23.56
C LYS A 377 3.74 22.45 22.19
N GLU A 378 4.30 23.61 21.84
CA GLU A 378 4.19 24.11 20.47
C GLU A 378 4.86 23.13 19.49
N ILE A 379 4.25 22.97 18.31
CA ILE A 379 4.87 22.21 17.23
C ILE A 379 6.03 23.01 16.61
N PRO A 380 7.05 22.31 16.04
CA PRO A 380 8.09 22.96 15.25
C PRO A 380 7.52 23.81 14.10
N ASP A 381 8.33 24.74 13.59
CA ASP A 381 7.94 25.62 12.46
C ASP A 381 7.94 24.90 11.10
N LYS A 382 8.61 23.76 11.00
CA LYS A 382 8.81 22.99 9.76
C LYS A 382 8.93 21.49 10.05
N ASP A 383 8.83 20.70 8.99
CA ASP A 383 9.07 19.26 8.94
C ASP A 383 8.15 18.41 9.83
N VAL A 384 6.99 18.94 10.24
CA VAL A 384 5.95 18.20 10.97
C VAL A 384 5.01 17.50 9.99
N LEU A 385 4.56 18.22 8.96
CA LEU A 385 3.57 17.76 8.00
C LEU A 385 3.98 18.15 6.58
N TRP A 386 4.23 17.15 5.73
CA TRP A 386 4.51 17.34 4.32
C TRP A 386 3.34 16.84 3.47
N ILE A 387 3.09 17.52 2.36
CA ILE A 387 2.24 17.00 1.29
C ILE A 387 3.05 16.75 0.02
N LEU A 388 2.54 15.83 -0.79
CA LEU A 388 2.97 15.60 -2.17
C LEU A 388 1.75 15.46 -3.05
N GLU A 389 1.76 16.12 -4.20
CA GLU A 389 0.72 16.01 -5.21
C GLU A 389 1.30 15.56 -6.54
N GLN A 390 0.64 14.60 -7.18
CA GLN A 390 1.11 13.96 -8.40
C GLN A 390 0.10 14.12 -9.55
N THR A 391 0.61 14.28 -10.77
CA THR A 391 -0.12 14.05 -12.03
C THR A 391 0.75 13.20 -12.97
N PRO A 392 0.25 12.77 -14.16
CA PRO A 392 1.15 12.28 -15.19
C PRO A 392 2.18 13.35 -15.57
N GLY A 393 3.46 13.00 -15.38
CA GLY A 393 4.60 13.85 -15.74
C GLY A 393 4.99 14.94 -14.75
N SER A 394 4.31 15.12 -13.62
CA SER A 394 4.64 16.16 -12.62
C SER A 394 4.40 15.66 -11.20
N ILE A 395 5.27 16.08 -10.29
CA ILE A 395 5.16 15.90 -8.83
C ILE A 395 5.61 17.21 -8.18
N GLU A 396 4.83 17.69 -7.24
CA GLU A 396 5.18 18.80 -6.39
C GLU A 396 5.05 18.39 -4.92
N MET A 397 5.90 18.96 -4.06
CA MET A 397 5.91 18.67 -2.62
C MET A 397 6.03 19.96 -1.83
N GLU A 398 5.33 20.05 -0.71
CA GLU A 398 5.31 21.26 0.13
C GLU A 398 5.27 20.89 1.62
N ASP A 399 6.07 21.59 2.42
CA ASP A 399 5.94 21.58 3.88
C ASP A 399 4.77 22.47 4.29
N VAL A 400 3.71 21.86 4.79
CA VAL A 400 2.48 22.56 5.21
C VAL A 400 2.38 22.66 6.74
N THR A 401 3.50 22.49 7.45
CA THR A 401 3.58 22.70 8.91
C THR A 401 3.06 24.08 9.32
N TRP A 402 3.34 25.11 8.51
CA TRP A 402 2.84 26.47 8.72
C TRP A 402 1.30 26.54 8.77
N PHE A 403 0.62 25.74 7.94
CA PHE A 403 -0.83 25.71 7.87
C PHE A 403 -1.39 25.07 9.14
N LEU A 404 -0.82 23.94 9.55
CA LEU A 404 -1.19 23.25 10.79
C LEU A 404 -0.96 24.14 12.01
N LYS A 405 0.16 24.88 12.06
CA LYS A 405 0.48 25.82 13.15
C LYS A 405 -0.50 27.00 13.19
N LYS A 406 -0.87 27.53 12.03
CA LYS A 406 -1.76 28.70 11.93
C LYS A 406 -3.22 28.37 12.22
N TYR A 407 -3.72 27.25 11.69
CA TYR A 407 -5.15 26.93 11.71
C TYR A 407 -5.51 25.79 12.65
N SER A 408 -4.52 25.11 13.24
CA SER A 408 -4.65 23.90 14.08
C SER A 408 -5.13 22.64 13.35
N TYR A 409 -5.32 22.65 12.03
CA TYR A 409 -5.71 21.47 11.26
C TYR A 409 -5.16 21.51 9.84
N TRP A 410 -5.21 20.37 9.14
CA TRP A 410 -4.98 20.24 7.70
C TRP A 410 -6.05 19.33 7.09
N PRO A 411 -6.85 19.81 6.12
CA PRO A 411 -7.85 18.99 5.45
C PRO A 411 -7.38 18.51 4.07
N SER A 412 -7.91 17.36 3.62
CA SER A 412 -7.69 16.82 2.27
C SER A 412 -9.00 16.26 1.71
N TYR A 413 -9.34 16.58 0.46
CA TYR A 413 -10.67 16.31 -0.11
C TYR A 413 -10.70 16.29 -1.65
N ASN A 414 -9.74 15.61 -2.29
CA ASN A 414 -9.68 15.37 -3.74
C ASN A 414 -9.48 16.61 -4.64
N VAL A 415 -9.16 17.77 -4.06
CA VAL A 415 -8.81 18.99 -4.81
C VAL A 415 -7.36 19.34 -4.47
N PRO A 416 -6.48 19.53 -5.47
CA PRO A 416 -5.09 19.87 -5.23
C PRO A 416 -4.97 21.23 -4.55
N PHE A 417 -4.04 21.32 -3.62
CA PHE A 417 -3.63 22.52 -2.91
C PHE A 417 -2.52 23.26 -3.66
N ILE A 418 -1.55 22.52 -4.22
CA ILE A 418 -0.38 23.12 -4.85
C ILE A 418 -0.81 23.74 -6.18
N LYS A 419 -0.49 25.03 -6.36
CA LYS A 419 -0.97 25.84 -7.51
C LYS A 419 -0.59 25.25 -8.85
N GLU A 420 0.63 24.72 -8.96
CA GLU A 420 1.12 24.14 -10.20
C GLU A 420 0.35 22.86 -10.56
N ILE A 421 0.11 21.97 -9.59
CA ILE A 421 -0.73 20.79 -9.81
C ILE A 421 -2.17 21.18 -10.14
N THR A 422 -2.74 22.17 -9.45
CA THR A 422 -4.08 22.73 -9.75
C THR A 422 -4.18 23.14 -11.22
N ARG A 423 -3.14 23.79 -11.75
CA ARG A 423 -3.06 24.21 -13.15
C ARG A 423 -2.90 23.03 -14.09
N VAL A 424 -1.92 22.16 -13.86
CA VAL A 424 -1.57 21.03 -14.74
C VAL A 424 -2.69 20.01 -14.81
N ALA A 425 -3.33 19.67 -13.68
CA ALA A 425 -4.46 18.75 -13.63
C ALA A 425 -5.75 19.31 -14.24
N GLY A 426 -5.81 20.61 -14.55
CA GLY A 426 -6.97 21.26 -15.17
C GLY A 426 -8.04 21.77 -14.19
N PHE A 427 -7.75 21.84 -12.89
CA PHE A 427 -8.68 22.39 -11.90
C PHE A 427 -8.91 23.89 -12.08
N SER A 428 -7.93 24.65 -12.57
CA SER A 428 -8.10 26.09 -12.84
C SER A 428 -9.28 26.40 -13.77
N GLU A 429 -9.46 25.60 -14.83
CA GLU A 429 -10.58 25.79 -15.77
C GLU A 429 -11.91 25.31 -15.18
N LYS A 430 -11.88 24.21 -14.42
CA LYS A 430 -13.06 23.71 -13.72
C LYS A 430 -13.56 24.66 -12.63
N ALA A 431 -12.64 25.30 -11.93
CA ALA A 431 -12.93 26.30 -10.90
C ALA A 431 -13.60 27.56 -11.44
N ARG A 432 -13.44 27.88 -12.74
CA ARG A 432 -14.20 28.98 -13.38
C ARG A 432 -15.68 28.64 -13.59
N GLN A 433 -15.99 27.34 -13.70
CA GLN A 433 -17.34 26.85 -13.94
C GLN A 433 -18.11 26.72 -12.63
N PHE A 434 -17.51 26.07 -11.63
CA PHE A 434 -18.17 25.78 -10.36
C PHE A 434 -17.21 25.83 -9.17
N ASP A 435 -17.71 26.33 -8.03
CA ASP A 435 -17.01 26.33 -6.74
C ASP A 435 -16.64 24.92 -6.24
N TRP A 436 -17.30 23.88 -6.78
CA TRP A 436 -17.02 22.48 -6.49
C TRP A 436 -15.55 22.08 -6.72
N TYR A 437 -14.85 22.80 -7.60
CA TYR A 437 -13.46 22.52 -7.98
C TYR A 437 -12.46 23.52 -7.40
N LYS A 438 -12.91 24.45 -6.55
CA LYS A 438 -12.04 25.42 -5.87
C LYS A 438 -11.63 24.86 -4.52
N TRP A 439 -10.33 24.78 -4.26
CA TRP A 439 -9.79 24.19 -3.03
C TRP A 439 -10.45 24.71 -1.76
N GLY A 440 -10.65 26.03 -1.62
CA GLY A 440 -11.27 26.63 -0.43
C GLY A 440 -12.80 26.73 -0.45
N SER A 441 -13.48 26.35 -1.54
CA SER A 441 -14.92 26.61 -1.71
C SER A 441 -15.77 25.36 -1.89
N THR A 442 -15.16 24.17 -1.96
CA THR A 442 -15.92 22.91 -2.04
C THR A 442 -16.79 22.70 -0.80
N PRO A 443 -17.87 21.91 -0.88
CA PRO A 443 -18.68 21.60 0.31
C PRO A 443 -17.85 21.04 1.47
N ARG A 444 -16.89 20.14 1.19
CA ARG A 444 -16.02 19.55 2.22
C ARG A 444 -15.05 20.57 2.80
N ALA A 445 -14.48 21.46 1.98
CA ALA A 445 -13.64 22.56 2.47
C ALA A 445 -14.41 23.45 3.46
N ARG A 446 -15.65 23.83 3.10
CA ARG A 446 -16.53 24.65 3.95
C ARG A 446 -16.95 23.93 5.24
N ILE A 447 -17.22 22.62 5.18
CA ILE A 447 -17.56 21.82 6.37
C ILE A 447 -16.35 21.73 7.31
N PHE A 448 -15.16 21.41 6.79
CA PHE A 448 -13.95 21.36 7.61
C PHE A 448 -13.64 22.72 8.23
N ASP A 449 -13.64 23.80 7.46
CA ASP A 449 -13.40 25.17 7.96
C ASP A 449 -14.43 25.57 9.05
N ARG A 450 -15.71 25.24 8.85
CA ARG A 450 -16.74 25.53 9.84
C ARG A 450 -16.62 24.67 11.10
N ASP A 451 -16.30 23.38 10.99
CA ASP A 451 -16.52 22.42 12.08
C ASP A 451 -15.24 21.85 12.72
N HIS A 452 -14.04 22.06 12.14
CA HIS A 452 -12.79 21.47 12.66
C HIS A 452 -12.52 21.81 14.14
N HIS A 453 -12.92 22.99 14.61
CA HIS A 453 -12.73 23.43 15.99
C HIS A 453 -13.58 22.63 17.01
N LYS A 454 -14.61 21.91 16.56
CA LYS A 454 -15.43 21.04 17.40
C LYS A 454 -14.72 19.73 17.75
N VAL A 455 -13.64 19.38 17.03
CA VAL A 455 -12.83 18.19 17.28
C VAL A 455 -11.88 18.45 18.44
N GLN A 456 -12.14 17.77 19.56
CA GLN A 456 -11.38 17.87 20.81
C GLN A 456 -10.80 16.53 21.27
N ASP A 457 -11.39 15.43 20.79
CA ASP A 457 -11.09 14.04 21.16
C ASP A 457 -11.45 13.08 20.00
N MET A 458 -11.25 11.77 20.21
CA MET A 458 -11.53 10.74 19.21
C MET A 458 -13.02 10.60 18.86
N ASP A 459 -13.93 10.87 19.80
CA ASP A 459 -15.37 10.78 19.57
C ASP A 459 -15.85 11.93 18.67
N THR A 460 -15.43 13.15 18.97
CA THR A 460 -15.72 14.34 18.16
C THR A 460 -15.02 14.30 16.81
N LEU A 461 -13.81 13.72 16.73
CA LEU A 461 -13.13 13.42 15.46
C LEU A 461 -13.98 12.45 14.63
N THR A 462 -14.41 11.33 15.22
CA THR A 462 -15.22 10.33 14.54
C THR A 462 -16.53 10.93 14.05
N LYS A 463 -17.16 11.81 14.83
CA LYS A 463 -18.38 12.53 14.45
C LYS A 463 -18.19 13.51 13.28
N LEU A 464 -17.01 14.11 13.12
CA LEU A 464 -16.72 14.96 11.95
C LEU A 464 -16.48 14.12 10.70
N MET A 465 -15.83 12.97 10.85
CA MET A 465 -15.42 12.11 9.74
C MET A 465 -16.52 11.13 9.29
N ARG A 466 -17.71 11.18 9.90
CA ARG A 466 -18.88 10.35 9.58
C ARG A 466 -20.08 11.24 9.33
#